data_AF-A0A662C3D8-F1
#
_entry.id   AF-A0A662C3D8-F1
#
_cell.length_a   1.000
_cell.length_b   1.000
_cell.length_c   1.000
_cell.angle_alpha   90.00
_cell.angle_beta   90.00
_cell.angle_gamma   90.00
#
_symmetry.space_group_name_H-M   'P 1'
#
loop_
_entity.id
_entity.type
_entity.pdbx_description
1 polymer ?
#
loop_
_entity_poly.entity_id
_entity_poly.type
_entity_poly.pdbx_seq_one_letter_code
_entity_poly.pdbx_strand_id
1 'polypeptide(L)' 'MENKFDFIVVGGGIVGTATAYKLQLKFPKKSIAILEK' A
#
# COMPACT_ATOMS: atom_id res chain seq x y z
N MET A 1 13.32 0.51 -15.45
CA MET A 1 12.97 -0.43 -14.35
C MET A 1 11.49 -0.28 -14.10
N GLU A 2 10.69 -1.34 -14.24
CA GLU A 2 9.25 -1.30 -13.93
C GLU A 2 9.05 -1.48 -12.41
N ASN A 3 8.55 -0.46 -11.72
CA ASN A 3 8.18 -0.58 -10.32
C ASN A 3 6.81 -1.27 -10.23
N LYS A 4 6.81 -2.60 -10.23
CA LYS A 4 5.59 -3.41 -10.05
C LYS A 4 5.28 -3.52 -8.56
N PHE A 5 4.11 -3.01 -8.20
CA PHE A 5 3.51 -3.21 -6.88
C PHE A 5 2.28 -4.10 -7.02
N ASP A 6 2.04 -4.98 -6.05
CA ASP A 6 0.83 -5.80 -6.01
C ASP A 6 -0.39 -4.98 -5.60
N PHE A 7 -0.19 -3.96 -4.75
CA PHE A 7 -1.21 -3.01 -4.33
C PHE A 7 -0.67 -1.57 -4.37
N ILE A 8 -1.54 -0.63 -4.75
CA ILE A 8 -1.26 0.80 -4.68
C ILE A 8 -2.42 1.46 -3.92
N VAL A 9 -2.10 2.13 -2.81
CA VAL A 9 -3.04 2.93 -2.03
C VAL A 9 -2.83 4.39 -2.40
N VAL A 10 -3.89 5.09 -2.82
CA VAL A 10 -3.84 6.52 -3.13
C VAL A 10 -4.43 7.29 -1.94
N GLY A 11 -3.65 8.20 -1.37
CA GLY A 11 -3.92 8.88 -0.11
C GLY A 11 -3.12 8.27 1.04
N GLY A 12 -2.29 9.08 1.69
CA GLY A 12 -1.41 8.76 2.82
C GLY A 12 -1.97 9.20 4.18
N GLY A 13 -3.20 9.69 4.23
CA GLY A 13 -3.91 10.01 5.47
C GLY A 13 -4.20 8.77 6.34
N ILE A 14 -4.91 8.97 7.46
CA ILE A 14 -5.16 7.92 8.46
C ILE A 14 -5.85 6.67 7.87
N VAL A 15 -6.76 6.86 6.91
CA VAL A 15 -7.47 5.75 6.27
C VAL A 15 -6.54 5.00 5.31
N GLY A 16 -5.72 5.71 4.54
CA GLY A 16 -4.80 5.11 3.57
C GLY A 16 -3.71 4.27 4.23
N THR A 17 -3.10 4.82 5.29
CA THR A 17 -2.10 4.11 6.09
C THR A 17 -2.69 2.92 6.86
N ALA A 18 -3.88 3.07 7.46
CA ALA A 18 -4.57 1.94 8.11
C ALA A 18 -4.94 0.83 7.11
N THR A 19 -5.28 1.22 5.87
CA THR A 19 -5.57 0.27 4.78
C THR A 19 -4.31 -0.47 4.35
N ALA A 20 -3.20 0.24 4.12
CA ALA A 20 -1.92 -0.37 3.77
C ALA A 20 -1.42 -1.32 4.87
N TYR A 21 -1.58 -0.95 6.14
CA TYR A 21 -1.23 -1.80 7.29
C TYR A 21 -2.04 -3.11 7.30
N LYS A 22 -3.37 -3.03 7.17
CA LYS A 22 -4.23 -4.23 7.11
C LYS A 22 -3.91 -5.11 5.91
N LEU A 23 -3.60 -4.51 4.76
CA LEU A 23 -3.16 -5.24 3.56
C LEU A 23 -1.83 -5.97 3.80
N GLN A 24 -0.88 -5.34 4.49
CA GLN A 24 0.40 -5.95 4.82
C GLN A 24 0.23 -7.16 5.75
N LEU A 25 -0.64 -7.06 6.76
CA LEU A 25 -0.95 -8.18 7.66
C LEU A 25 -1.62 -9.35 6.92
N LYS A 26 -2.56 -9.06 6.00
CA LYS A 26 -3.28 -10.08 5.23
C LYS A 26 -2.40 -10.72 4.13
N PHE A 27 -1.47 -9.95 3.58
CA PHE A 27 -0.63 -10.35 2.46
C PHE A 27 0.86 -10.01 2.69
N PRO A 28 1.54 -10.73 3.61
CA PRO A 28 2.89 -10.37 4.06
C PRO A 28 3.98 -10.42 2.99
N LYS A 29 3.72 -11.08 1.85
CA LYS A 29 4.65 -11.20 0.72
C LYS A 29 4.33 -10.27 -0.45
N LYS A 30 3.25 -9.49 -0.34
CA LYS A 30 2.78 -8.61 -1.40
C LYS A 30 3.37 -7.22 -1.21
N SER A 31 3.85 -6.65 -2.30
CA SER A 31 4.41 -5.31 -2.34
C SER A 31 3.28 -4.27 -2.38
N ILE A 32 3.38 -3.26 -1.51
CA ILE A 32 2.35 -2.22 -1.37
C ILE A 32 3.03 -0.86 -1.54
N ALA A 33 2.51 -0.04 -2.44
CA ALA A 33 2.87 1.37 -2.55
C ALA A 33 1.78 2.25 -1.95
N ILE A 34 2.16 3.37 -1.35
CA ILE A 34 1.25 4.45 -0.97
C ILE A 34 1.65 5.68 -1.79
N LEU A 35 0.70 6.27 -2.51
CA LEU A 35 0.87 7.50 -3.27
C LEU A 35 0.14 8.63 -2.54
N GLU A 36 0.89 9.66 -2.15
CA GLU A 36 0.38 10.88 -1.53
C GLU A 36 0.90 12.10 -2.31
N LYS A 37 0.15 13.22 -2.29
CA LYS A 37 0.48 14.46 -3.01
C LYS A 37 1.69 15.20 -2.40
#